data_AF-A0A4Y2G6G8-F1
#
_entry.id   AF-A0A4Y2G6G8-F1
#
_cell.length_a   1.000
_cell.length_b   1.000
_cell.length_c   1.000
_cell.angle_alpha   90.00
_cell.angle_beta   90.00
_cell.angle_gamma   90.00
#
_symmetry.space_group_name_H-M   'P 1'
#
loop_
_entity.id
_entity.type
_entity.pdbx_description
1 polymer ?
#
loop_
_entity_poly.entity_id
_entity_poly.type
_entity_poly.pdbx_seq_one_letter_code
_entity_poly.pdbx_strand_id
1 'polypeptide(L)'
;MHDTGRGRSVRTPQVVEDILQGVGDRPDISTREVSRTVNVPHSVVWRVLRDEGLHPYRVQKVQALIPADYAPRVEFACWFLQQLATQPDFSARALFTDESTFTCEGISNTHNFDVFF
;
A
#
# COMPACT_ATOMS: atom_id res chain seq x y z
N MET A 1 -42.74 -12.81 -15.71
CA MET A 1 -41.34 -12.41 -15.48
C MET A 1 -41.38 -11.21 -14.55
N HIS A 2 -41.07 -11.38 -13.27
CA HIS A 2 -41.14 -10.30 -12.30
C HIS A 2 -39.82 -9.53 -12.31
N ASP A 3 -39.92 -8.26 -12.68
CA ASP A 3 -38.85 -7.28 -12.54
C ASP A 3 -38.63 -7.01 -11.04
N THR A 4 -37.68 -7.72 -10.44
CA THR A 4 -37.25 -7.53 -9.05
C THR A 4 -36.05 -6.59 -9.00
N GLY A 5 -36.20 -5.42 -9.62
CA GLY A 5 -35.29 -4.29 -9.44
C GLY A 5 -35.36 -3.78 -8.00
N ARG A 6 -34.49 -4.28 -7.13
CA ARG A 6 -34.27 -3.74 -5.78
C ARG A 6 -33.85 -2.27 -5.94
N GLY A 7 -34.76 -1.35 -5.60
CA GLY A 7 -34.54 0.09 -5.73
C GLY A 7 -33.20 0.52 -5.14
N ARG A 8 -32.37 1.17 -5.97
CA ARG A 8 -31.09 1.80 -5.58
C ARG A 8 -31.39 3.04 -4.71
N SER A 9 -31.96 2.88 -3.51
CA SER A 9 -32.32 4.05 -2.68
C SER A 9 -31.13 4.64 -1.91
N VAL A 10 -30.01 3.92 -1.81
CA VAL A 10 -28.84 4.33 -1.00
C VAL A 10 -27.73 4.99 -1.85
N ARG A 11 -27.76 4.81 -3.18
CA ARG A 11 -26.76 5.39 -4.11
C ARG A 11 -27.28 6.69 -4.70
N THR A 12 -27.44 7.70 -3.87
CA THR A 12 -27.57 9.07 -4.38
C THR A 12 -26.20 9.54 -4.86
N PRO A 13 -26.12 10.43 -5.88
CA PRO A 13 -24.86 11.04 -6.29
C PRO A 13 -24.10 11.66 -5.12
N GLN A 14 -24.82 12.24 -4.15
CA GLN A 14 -24.24 12.80 -2.94
C GLN A 14 -23.49 11.74 -2.11
N VAL A 15 -24.06 10.56 -1.89
CA VAL A 15 -23.40 9.49 -1.11
C VAL A 15 -22.14 8.99 -1.81
N VAL A 16 -22.15 8.95 -3.15
CA VAL A 16 -20.96 8.57 -3.93
C VAL A 16 -19.85 9.61 -3.72
N GLU A 17 -20.20 10.89 -3.85
CA GLU A 17 -19.26 12.00 -3.64
C GLU A 17 -18.69 11.98 -2.22
N ASP A 18 -19.53 11.82 -1.19
CA ASP A 18 -19.09 11.80 0.21
C ASP A 18 -18.11 10.63 0.49
N ILE A 19 -18.33 9.47 -0.16
CA ILE A 19 -17.42 8.32 -0.07
C ILE A 19 -16.08 8.62 -0.76
N LEU A 20 -16.13 9.18 -1.97
CA LEU A 20 -14.93 9.47 -2.75
C LEU A 20 -14.10 10.59 -2.14
N GLN A 21 -14.75 11.63 -1.63
CA GLN A 21 -14.08 12.71 -0.91
C GLN A 21 -13.42 12.17 0.37
N GLY A 22 -14.12 11.33 1.14
CA GLY A 22 -13.55 10.74 2.36
C GLY A 22 -12.29 9.90 2.11
N VAL A 23 -12.26 9.16 1.01
CA VAL A 23 -11.07 8.37 0.61
C VAL A 23 -10.01 9.24 -0.05
N GLY A 24 -10.39 10.27 -0.80
CA GLY A 24 -9.46 11.23 -1.39
C GLY A 24 -8.70 12.07 -0.35
N ASP A 25 -9.40 12.52 0.69
CA ASP A 25 -8.82 13.29 1.79
C ASP A 25 -7.91 12.43 2.69
N ARG A 26 -8.28 11.16 2.89
CA ARG A 26 -7.53 10.19 3.70
C ARG A 26 -7.52 8.83 3.02
N PRO A 27 -6.55 8.53 2.15
CA PRO A 27 -6.55 7.28 1.40
C PRO A 27 -6.24 6.07 2.28
N ASP A 28 -5.70 6.26 3.49
CA ASP A 28 -5.47 5.22 4.51
C ASP A 28 -6.71 4.91 5.37
N ILE A 29 -7.84 5.57 5.13
CA ILE A 29 -9.05 5.39 5.92
C ILE A 29 -9.65 3.99 5.70
N SER A 30 -10.08 3.35 6.80
CA SER A 30 -10.75 2.06 6.66
C SER A 30 -12.13 2.25 6.02
N THR A 31 -12.51 1.35 5.11
CA THR A 31 -13.86 1.34 4.51
C THR A 31 -14.98 1.24 5.55
N ARG A 32 -14.71 0.68 6.72
CA ARG A 32 -15.63 0.64 7.87
C ARG A 32 -15.82 2.00 8.52
N GLU A 33 -14.75 2.80 8.60
CA GLU A 33 -14.81 4.17 9.10
C GLU A 33 -15.59 5.06 8.14
N VAL A 34 -15.32 4.98 6.83
CA VAL A 34 -16.12 5.67 5.79
C VAL A 34 -17.61 5.31 5.89
N SER A 35 -17.92 4.02 6.05
CA SER A 35 -19.28 3.53 6.24
C SER A 35 -19.99 4.15 7.45
N ARG A 36 -19.27 4.38 8.57
CA ARG A 36 -19.82 5.03 9.76
C ARG A 36 -19.97 6.54 9.57
N THR A 37 -19.01 7.20 8.93
CA THR A 37 -19.03 8.64 8.67
C THR A 37 -20.17 9.03 7.72
N VAL A 38 -20.31 8.30 6.61
CA VAL A 38 -21.35 8.55 5.59
C VAL A 38 -22.69 7.89 5.97
N ASN A 39 -22.72 7.09 7.04
CA ASN A 39 -23.89 6.34 7.51
C ASN A 39 -24.54 5.44 6.44
N VAL A 40 -23.71 4.66 5.75
CA VAL A 40 -24.14 3.71 4.71
C VAL A 40 -23.60 2.31 5.00
N PRO A 41 -24.25 1.25 4.52
CA PRO A 41 -23.72 -0.10 4.68
C PRO A 41 -22.33 -0.23 4.04
N HIS A 42 -21.43 -0.94 4.72
CA HIS A 42 -20.06 -1.20 4.26
C HIS A 42 -19.98 -1.79 2.84
N SER A 43 -20.97 -2.60 2.44
CA SER A 43 -21.07 -3.17 1.09
C SER A 43 -21.33 -2.12 0.00
N VAL A 44 -21.94 -0.98 0.33
CA VAL A 44 -22.14 0.14 -0.60
C VAL A 44 -20.81 0.84 -0.85
N VAL A 45 -20.04 1.11 0.21
CA VAL A 45 -18.70 1.71 0.12
C VAL A 45 -17.80 0.89 -0.80
N TRP A 46 -17.69 -0.42 -0.56
CA TRP A 46 -16.89 -1.32 -1.40
C TRP A 46 -17.31 -1.33 -2.87
N ARG A 47 -18.62 -1.26 -3.13
CA ARG A 47 -19.12 -1.26 -4.49
C ARG A 47 -18.85 0.07 -5.18
N VAL A 48 -18.98 1.19 -4.47
CA VAL A 48 -18.63 2.52 -5.02
C VAL A 48 -17.14 2.58 -5.35
N LEU A 49 -16.26 2.23 -4.41
CA LEU A 49 -14.82 2.23 -4.67
C LEU A 49 -14.43 1.35 -5.86
N ARG A 50 -15.04 0.16 -5.98
CA ARG A 50 -14.80 -0.72 -7.13
C ARG A 50 -15.33 -0.15 -8.44
N ASP A 51 -16.51 0.44 -8.44
CA ASP A 51 -17.12 1.05 -9.64
C ASP A 51 -16.25 2.22 -10.15
N GLU A 52 -15.58 2.93 -9.23
CA GLU A 52 -14.67 4.05 -9.52
C GLU A 52 -13.20 3.62 -9.72
N GLY A 53 -12.92 2.31 -9.71
CA GLY A 53 -11.57 1.77 -9.96
C GLY A 53 -10.58 1.90 -8.81
N LEU A 54 -11.03 2.31 -7.61
CA LEU A 54 -10.19 2.44 -6.43
C LEU A 54 -9.97 1.08 -5.76
N HIS A 55 -8.69 0.74 -5.54
CA HIS A 55 -8.28 -0.53 -4.96
C HIS A 55 -7.43 -0.35 -3.70
N PRO A 56 -7.62 -1.20 -2.68
CA PRO A 56 -6.75 -1.19 -1.51
C PRO A 56 -5.37 -1.72 -1.89
N TYR A 57 -4.34 -0.92 -1.63
CA TYR A 57 -2.94 -1.29 -1.75
C TYR A 57 -2.32 -1.40 -0.37
N ARG A 58 -1.71 -2.55 -0.07
CA ARG A 58 -0.96 -2.70 1.17
C ARG A 58 0.31 -1.85 1.12
N VAL A 59 0.50 -1.03 2.15
CA VAL A 59 1.70 -0.21 2.31
C VAL A 59 2.89 -1.10 2.64
N GLN A 60 3.92 -1.03 1.80
CA GLN A 60 5.21 -1.66 2.08
C GLN A 60 6.15 -0.61 2.67
N LYS A 61 6.64 -0.87 3.88
CA LYS A 61 7.70 -0.06 4.48
C LYS A 61 9.02 -0.40 3.80
N VAL A 62 9.48 0.50 2.95
CA VAL A 62 10.80 0.42 2.30
C VAL A 62 11.78 1.37 2.98
N GLN A 63 13.08 1.10 2.85
CA GLN A 63 14.11 2.02 3.30
C GLN A 63 13.95 3.35 2.55
N ALA A 64 13.89 4.46 3.28
CA ALA A 64 13.88 5.80 2.69
C ALA A 64 15.29 6.11 2.17
N LEU A 65 15.44 6.20 0.85
CA LEU A 65 16.70 6.57 0.21
C LEU A 65 16.80 8.09 0.11
N ILE A 66 17.90 8.65 0.61
CA ILE A 66 18.20 10.07 0.44
C ILE A 66 19.07 10.30 -0.81
N PRO A 67 19.06 11.51 -1.42
CA PRO A 67 19.86 11.80 -2.61
C PRO A 67 21.34 11.42 -2.51
N ALA A 68 21.92 11.49 -1.31
CA ALA A 68 23.31 11.12 -1.06
C ALA A 68 23.58 9.61 -1.20
N ASP A 69 22.56 8.75 -1.04
CA ASP A 69 22.73 7.29 -1.10
C ASP A 69 22.87 6.77 -2.53
N TYR A 70 22.37 7.52 -3.53
CA TYR A 70 22.26 6.98 -4.89
C TYR A 70 23.63 6.72 -5.53
N ALA A 71 24.55 7.68 -5.47
CA ALA A 71 25.86 7.53 -6.09
C ALA A 71 26.68 6.38 -5.48
N PRO A 72 26.87 6.30 -4.14
CA PRO A 72 27.60 5.19 -3.53
C PRO A 72 26.99 3.82 -3.81
N ARG A 73 25.66 3.71 -3.87
CA ARG A 73 24.97 2.44 -4.16
C ARG A 73 25.20 1.98 -5.60
N VAL A 74 25.17 2.91 -6.56
CA VAL A 74 25.47 2.59 -7.96
C VAL A 74 26.94 2.20 -8.12
N GLU A 75 27.86 2.95 -7.51
CA GLU A 75 29.29 2.63 -7.53
C GLU A 75 29.57 1.24 -6.96
N PHE A 76 28.98 0.90 -5.81
CA PHE A 76 29.10 -0.42 -5.22
C PHE A 76 28.54 -1.51 -6.15
N ALA A 77 27.37 -1.30 -6.74
CA ALA A 77 26.76 -2.28 -7.65
C ALA A 77 27.64 -2.51 -8.90
N CYS A 78 28.14 -1.43 -9.50
CA CYS A 78 29.08 -1.51 -10.63
C CYS A 78 30.36 -2.25 -10.27
N TRP A 79 30.96 -1.93 -9.11
CA TRP A 79 32.14 -2.63 -8.62
C TRP A 79 31.87 -4.12 -8.39
N PHE A 80 30.74 -4.47 -7.76
CA PHE A 80 30.37 -5.87 -7.49
C PHE A 80 30.19 -6.67 -8.78
N LEU A 81 29.56 -6.07 -9.80
CA LEU A 81 29.42 -6.68 -11.13
C LEU A 81 30.78 -6.90 -11.81
N GLN A 82 31.73 -5.99 -11.66
CA GLN A 82 33.10 -6.18 -12.19
C GLN A 82 33.83 -7.33 -11.47
N GLN A 83 33.62 -7.49 -10.17
CA GLN A 83 34.19 -8.63 -9.43
C GLN A 83 33.61 -9.96 -9.94
N LEU A 84 32.29 -10.02 -10.18
CA LEU A 84 31.64 -11.20 -10.76
C LEU A 84 32.16 -11.53 -12.18
N ALA A 85 32.41 -10.52 -13.00
CA ALA A 85 32.96 -10.71 -14.34
C ALA A 85 34.40 -11.26 -14.30
N THR A 86 35.18 -10.89 -13.28
CA THR A 86 36.57 -11.34 -13.10
C THR A 86 36.63 -12.73 -12.46
N GLN A 87 35.76 -13.01 -11.49
CA GLN A 87 35.66 -14.27 -10.77
C GLN A 87 34.19 -14.66 -10.62
N PRO A 88 33.68 -15.62 -11.42
CA PRO A 88 32.28 -16.03 -11.38
C PRO A 88 31.81 -16.49 -9.99
N ASP A 89 32.70 -17.07 -9.19
CA ASP A 89 32.40 -17.57 -7.84
C ASP A 89 32.51 -16.50 -6.74
N PHE A 90 32.75 -15.24 -7.08
CA PHE A 90 32.95 -14.16 -6.11
C PHE A 90 31.77 -14.00 -5.13
N SER A 91 30.53 -14.06 -5.63
CA SER A 91 29.34 -13.96 -4.77
C SER A 91 29.23 -15.09 -3.75
N ALA A 92 29.71 -16.29 -4.08
CA ALA A 92 29.67 -17.43 -3.16
C ALA A 92 30.68 -17.30 -2.01
N ARG A 93 31.67 -16.41 -2.15
CA ARG A 93 32.73 -16.16 -1.16
C ARG A 93 32.48 -14.88 -0.35
N ALA A 94 31.54 -14.05 -0.77
CA ALA A 94 31.15 -12.84 -0.06
C ALA A 94 30.24 -13.18 1.14
N LEU A 95 30.65 -12.76 2.33
CA LEU A 95 29.84 -12.85 3.54
C LEU A 95 29.38 -11.45 3.96
N PHE A 96 28.07 -11.26 4.04
CA PHE A 96 27.47 -10.04 4.59
C PHE A 96 26.97 -10.34 6.00
N THR A 97 27.39 -9.53 6.95
CA THR A 97 26.93 -9.57 8.34
C THR A 97 26.19 -8.27 8.64
N ASP A 98 25.08 -8.38 9.36
CA ASP A 98 24.31 -7.23 9.82
C ASP A 98 24.04 -7.37 11.32
N GLU A 99 23.83 -6.24 11.99
CA GLU A 99 23.49 -6.17 13.40
C GLU A 99 22.02 -5.80 13.55
N SER A 100 21.21 -6.74 14.06
CA SER A 100 19.79 -6.50 14.31
C SER A 100 19.56 -6.09 15.76
N THR A 101 18.96 -4.93 15.97
CA THR A 101 18.50 -4.48 17.30
C THR A 101 17.07 -4.93 17.55
N PHE A 102 16.82 -5.61 18.67
CA PHE A 102 15.46 -5.99 19.10
C PHE A 102 14.99 -5.04 20.21
N THR A 103 13.86 -4.37 20.01
CA THR A 103 13.24 -3.47 20.99
C THR A 103 11.91 -4.02 21.48
N CYS A 104 11.58 -3.80 22.76
CA CYS A 104 10.27 -4.19 23.33
C CYS A 104 9.11 -3.24 22.91
N GLU A 105 9.40 -2.19 22.16
CA GLU A 105 8.39 -1.30 21.60
C GLU A 105 7.68 -2.01 20.44
N GLY A 106 6.38 -2.23 20.61
CA GLY A 106 5.59 -3.18 19.83
C GLY A 106 5.74 -3.07 18.31
N ILE A 107 5.73 -4.23 17.66
CA ILE A 107 5.77 -4.36 16.21
C ILE A 107 4.45 -3.79 15.64
N SER A 108 4.53 -2.69 14.89
CA SER A 108 3.39 -2.20 14.11
C SER A 108 3.09 -3.21 13.00
N ASN A 109 1.88 -3.77 13.01
CA ASN A 109 1.47 -4.74 12.01
C ASN A 109 1.14 -4.03 10.68
N THR A 110 2.14 -3.94 9.80
CA THR A 110 2.02 -3.38 8.44
C THR A 110 0.96 -4.08 7.59
N HIS A 111 0.53 -5.30 7.98
CA HIS A 111 -0.54 -6.04 7.32
C HIS A 111 -1.89 -5.32 7.36
N ASN A 112 -2.13 -4.44 8.33
CA ASN A 112 -3.41 -3.75 8.49
C ASN A 112 -3.43 -2.34 7.84
N PHE A 113 -2.35 -1.93 7.19
CA PHE A 113 -2.24 -0.63 6.53
C PHE A 113 -2.48 -0.77 5.03
N ASP A 114 -3.73 -0.54 4.63
CA ASP A 114 -4.14 -0.46 3.23
C ASP A 114 -4.46 0.99 2.87
N VAL A 115 -4.03 1.42 1.69
CA VAL A 115 -4.26 2.75 1.14
C VAL A 115 -4.97 2.61 -0.20
N PHE A 116 -6.04 3.38 -0.43
CA PHE A 116 -6.81 3.35 -1.67
C PHE A 116 -6.21 4.31 -2.70
N PHE A 117 -5.95 3.80 -3.91
CA PHE A 117 -5.56 4.55 -5.10
C PHE A 117 -6.36 4.06 -6.31
#